data_AF-X1H5J9-F1
#
_entry.id   AF-X1H5J9-F1
#
_cell.length_a   1.000
_cell.length_b   1.000
_cell.length_c   1.000
_cell.angle_alpha   90.00
_cell.angle_beta   90.00
_cell.angle_gamma   90.00
#
_symmetry.space_group_name_H-M   'P 1'
#
loop_
_entity.id
_entity.type
_entity.pdbx_description
1 polymer ?
#
loop_
_entity_poly.entity_id
_entity_poly.type
_entity_poly.pdbx_seq_one_letter_code
_entity_poly.pdbx_strand_id
1 'polypeptide(L)'
;MQDQHENLLTNFYKDSIHKAKRYLETRYSLLICNENDEDASEIVQTLSQIHPEYKQFWKIEIDGLLRCFTFILSIPDTFPDTFPKIYLAKKDYQEIYPIPHLDKNRFVCTRDPEVTFLNDKKPGEAVEKLIKIAIEILEAGIKKENRNDFIEEFLAYWNEKATPLFLSLFVPGDNVMHLQIFRLSTKVFGSKRIVADSEENVKKWLAPFHIDTIDEKNIKVLYLPLSEFLPQSLQKDEDLVKIIKNSNNNEYIKEIESYLNQDREYYIIISSFLINGEK
;
A
#
# COMPACT_ATOMS: atom_id res chain seq x y z
N MET A 1 24.40 -3.67 -40.90
CA MET A 1 24.97 -3.81 -39.54
C MET A 1 23.88 -3.72 -38.47
N GLN A 2 22.90 -2.80 -38.57
CA GLN A 2 21.79 -2.67 -37.61
C GLN A 2 20.94 -3.96 -37.49
N ASP A 3 20.54 -4.56 -38.61
CA ASP A 3 19.75 -5.81 -38.64
C ASP A 3 20.46 -7.05 -38.06
N GLN A 4 21.80 -7.05 -38.03
CA GLN A 4 22.58 -8.15 -37.43
C GLN A 4 22.63 -8.03 -35.90
N HIS A 5 22.70 -6.81 -35.38
CA HIS A 5 22.66 -6.55 -33.94
C HIS A 5 21.27 -6.80 -33.35
N GLU A 6 20.20 -6.40 -34.03
CA GLU A 6 18.82 -6.67 -33.60
C GLU A 6 18.51 -8.18 -33.52
N ASN A 7 19.02 -8.96 -34.47
CA ASN A 7 18.89 -10.42 -34.44
C ASN A 7 19.68 -11.07 -33.29
N LEU A 8 20.89 -10.58 -33.00
CA LEU A 8 21.70 -11.09 -31.89
C LEU A 8 21.02 -10.85 -30.54
N LEU A 9 20.51 -9.64 -30.31
CA LEU A 9 19.84 -9.28 -29.06
C LEU A 9 18.53 -10.06 -28.87
N THR A 10 17.72 -10.16 -29.93
CA THR A 10 16.48 -10.95 -29.91
C THR A 10 16.75 -12.43 -29.59
N ASN A 11 17.82 -13.00 -30.15
CA ASN A 11 18.21 -14.38 -29.88
C ASN A 11 18.71 -14.56 -28.45
N PHE A 12 19.45 -13.59 -27.91
CA PHE A 12 19.89 -13.58 -26.52
C PHE A 12 18.72 -13.62 -25.53
N TYR A 13 17.69 -12.78 -25.72
CA TYR A 13 16.52 -12.80 -24.84
C TYR A 13 15.72 -14.11 -24.97
N LYS A 14 15.52 -14.61 -26.20
CA LYS A 14 14.86 -15.92 -26.42
C LYS A 14 15.60 -17.06 -25.70
N ASP A 15 16.92 -17.09 -25.79
CA ASP A 15 17.76 -18.10 -25.13
C ASP A 15 17.69 -17.97 -23.59
N SER A 16 17.71 -16.74 -23.07
CA SER A 16 17.58 -16.47 -21.63
C SER A 16 16.23 -16.95 -21.07
N ILE A 17 15.13 -16.63 -21.75
CA ILE A 17 13.79 -17.10 -21.40
C ILE A 17 13.73 -18.63 -21.45
N HIS A 18 14.30 -19.25 -22.49
CA HIS A 18 14.30 -20.71 -22.64
C HIS A 18 15.10 -21.40 -21.53
N LYS A 19 16.29 -20.86 -21.19
CA LYS A 19 17.12 -21.35 -20.08
C LYS A 19 16.42 -21.23 -18.73
N ALA A 20 15.76 -20.10 -18.47
CA ALA A 20 14.99 -19.91 -17.25
C ALA A 20 13.82 -20.89 -17.14
N LYS A 21 13.05 -21.05 -18.22
CA LYS A 21 11.94 -22.00 -18.29
C LYS A 21 12.41 -23.42 -17.99
N ARG A 22 13.43 -23.91 -18.71
CA ARG A 22 13.96 -25.28 -18.54
C ARG A 22 14.46 -25.51 -17.12
N TYR A 23 15.08 -24.50 -16.50
CA TYR A 23 15.53 -24.58 -15.12
C TYR A 23 14.35 -24.72 -14.14
N LEU A 24 13.31 -23.90 -14.27
CA LEU A 24 12.13 -23.94 -13.39
C LEU A 24 11.32 -25.23 -13.56
N GLU A 25 11.18 -25.76 -14.78
CA GLU A 25 10.50 -27.04 -15.05
C GLU A 25 11.16 -28.24 -14.33
N THR A 26 12.44 -28.14 -13.98
CA THR A 26 13.11 -29.20 -13.18
C THR A 26 12.80 -29.14 -11.69
N ARG A 27 12.16 -28.06 -11.22
CA ARG A 27 11.96 -27.76 -9.80
C ARG A 27 10.51 -27.57 -9.40
N TYR A 28 9.67 -27.12 -10.32
CA TYR A 28 8.28 -26.74 -10.06
C TYR A 28 7.35 -27.33 -11.11
N SER A 29 6.09 -27.53 -10.72
CA SER A 29 5.02 -27.78 -11.68
C SER A 29 4.75 -26.48 -12.44
N LEU A 30 5.31 -26.36 -13.65
CA LEU A 30 5.22 -25.16 -14.48
C LEU A 30 4.29 -25.39 -15.68
N LEU A 31 3.31 -24.51 -15.83
CA LEU A 31 2.38 -24.47 -16.96
C LEU A 31 2.49 -23.12 -17.66
N ILE A 32 2.52 -23.11 -18.99
CA ILE A 32 2.39 -21.86 -19.75
C ILE A 32 0.91 -21.53 -19.85
N CYS A 33 0.52 -20.36 -19.35
CA CYS A 33 -0.85 -19.87 -19.45
C CYS A 33 -1.21 -19.60 -20.92
N ASN A 34 -2.42 -19.98 -21.30
CA ASN A 34 -3.02 -19.62 -22.58
C ASN A 34 -4.03 -18.47 -22.38
N GLU A 35 -4.66 -18.02 -23.46
CA GLU A 35 -5.64 -16.91 -23.45
C GLU A 35 -6.90 -17.21 -22.61
N ASN A 36 -7.16 -18.47 -22.28
CA ASN A 36 -8.30 -18.89 -21.47
C ASN A 36 -7.96 -19.02 -19.96
N ASP A 37 -6.70 -18.82 -19.56
CA ASP A 37 -6.33 -18.81 -18.15
C ASP A 37 -6.87 -17.54 -17.49
N GLU A 38 -7.86 -17.70 -16.61
CA GLU A 38 -8.56 -16.56 -15.98
C GLU A 38 -7.59 -15.63 -15.23
N ASP A 39 -6.61 -16.19 -14.52
CA ASP A 39 -5.64 -15.38 -13.77
C ASP A 39 -4.78 -14.56 -14.70
N ALA A 40 -4.23 -15.19 -15.73
CA ALA A 40 -3.35 -14.52 -16.70
C ALA A 40 -4.12 -13.47 -17.51
N SER A 41 -5.35 -13.77 -17.95
CA SER A 41 -6.18 -12.85 -18.72
C SER A 41 -6.56 -11.60 -17.92
N GLU A 42 -6.87 -11.75 -16.63
CA GLU A 42 -7.12 -10.60 -15.74
C GLU A 42 -5.84 -9.76 -15.55
N ILE A 43 -4.67 -10.40 -15.36
CA ILE A 43 -3.37 -9.70 -15.26
C ILE A 43 -3.04 -8.95 -16.56
N VAL A 44 -3.25 -9.57 -17.73
CA VAL A 44 -3.03 -8.95 -19.03
C VAL A 44 -3.90 -7.71 -19.21
N GLN A 45 -5.19 -7.77 -18.82
CA GLN A 45 -6.08 -6.61 -18.90
C GLN A 45 -5.56 -5.45 -18.06
N THR A 46 -5.09 -5.72 -16.84
CA THR A 46 -4.47 -4.69 -15.98
C THR A 46 -3.17 -4.16 -16.57
N LEU A 47 -2.30 -5.03 -17.06
CA LEU A 47 -1.00 -4.64 -17.63
C LEU A 47 -1.12 -3.88 -18.94
N SER A 48 -2.09 -4.22 -19.80
CA SER A 48 -2.31 -3.56 -21.09
C SER A 48 -2.67 -2.08 -20.94
N GLN A 49 -3.20 -1.68 -19.78
CA GLN A 49 -3.46 -0.27 -19.44
C GLN A 49 -2.20 0.48 -19.01
N ILE A 50 -1.14 -0.25 -18.65
CA ILE A 50 0.09 0.28 -18.07
C ILE A 50 1.24 0.13 -19.07
N HIS A 51 1.67 -1.08 -19.46
CA HIS A 51 2.76 -1.38 -20.40
C HIS A 51 2.51 -2.69 -21.22
N PRO A 52 2.71 -2.71 -22.56
CA PRO A 52 2.38 -3.86 -23.42
C PRO A 52 3.49 -4.93 -23.62
N GLU A 53 4.55 -4.98 -22.80
CA GLU A 53 5.81 -5.67 -23.15
C GLU A 53 5.97 -7.11 -22.60
N TYR A 54 4.87 -7.84 -22.35
CA TYR A 54 4.95 -9.20 -21.78
C TYR A 54 4.68 -10.28 -22.82
N LYS A 55 5.60 -11.25 -22.89
CA LYS A 55 5.61 -12.28 -23.95
C LYS A 55 4.96 -13.59 -23.53
N GLN A 56 5.15 -13.96 -22.27
CA GLN A 56 4.67 -15.23 -21.73
C GLN A 56 4.24 -15.09 -20.28
N PHE A 57 3.25 -15.88 -19.90
CA PHE A 57 2.80 -16.04 -18.52
C PHE A 57 3.02 -17.49 -18.12
N TRP A 58 3.71 -17.71 -17.00
CA TRP A 58 3.96 -19.03 -16.45
C TRP A 58 3.24 -19.19 -15.12
N LYS A 59 2.38 -20.19 -15.01
CA LYS A 59 1.73 -20.57 -13.76
C LYS A 59 2.57 -21.64 -13.08
N ILE A 60 2.92 -21.41 -11.81
CA ILE A 60 3.66 -22.35 -10.99
C ILE A 60 2.97 -22.55 -9.64
N GLU A 61 2.93 -23.80 -9.18
CA GLU A 61 2.50 -24.16 -7.83
C GLU A 61 3.74 -24.44 -6.98
N ILE A 62 3.80 -23.83 -5.79
CA ILE A 62 4.94 -23.93 -4.90
C ILE A 62 4.49 -24.10 -3.46
N ASP A 63 5.05 -25.10 -2.80
CA ASP A 63 4.89 -25.29 -1.36
C ASP A 63 5.77 -24.29 -0.59
N GLY A 64 5.13 -23.36 0.11
CA GLY A 64 5.75 -22.60 1.18
C GLY A 64 5.81 -23.42 2.49
N LEU A 65 6.46 -22.86 3.50
CA LEU A 65 6.47 -23.37 4.87
C LEU A 65 5.06 -23.39 5.48
N LEU A 66 4.22 -22.40 5.15
CA LEU A 66 2.89 -22.28 5.74
C LEU A 66 1.77 -22.91 4.89
N ARG A 67 1.88 -22.78 3.58
CA ARG A 67 0.85 -23.23 2.61
C ARG A 67 1.43 -23.32 1.21
N CYS A 68 0.69 -23.98 0.32
CA CYS A 68 0.93 -23.90 -1.11
C CYS A 68 0.44 -22.56 -1.67
N PHE A 69 1.21 -21.99 -2.59
CA PHE A 69 0.88 -20.79 -3.35
C PHE A 69 0.90 -21.08 -4.84
N THR A 70 -0.05 -20.49 -5.56
CA THR A 70 -0.04 -20.48 -7.02
C THR A 70 0.39 -19.10 -7.52
N PHE A 71 1.53 -19.04 -8.21
CA PHE A 71 2.05 -17.80 -8.81
C PHE A 71 1.87 -17.78 -10.31
N ILE A 72 1.62 -16.58 -10.85
CA ILE A 72 1.67 -16.25 -12.26
C ILE A 72 2.88 -15.35 -12.50
N LEU A 73 3.85 -15.85 -13.26
CA LEU A 73 5.05 -15.11 -13.63
C LEU A 73 4.83 -14.48 -14.99
N SER A 74 4.89 -13.15 -15.04
CA SER A 74 4.85 -12.41 -16.29
C SER A 74 6.28 -12.18 -16.78
N ILE A 75 6.62 -12.79 -17.91
CA ILE A 75 7.97 -12.79 -18.48
C ILE A 75 8.05 -11.74 -19.60
N PRO A 76 8.87 -10.68 -19.44
CA PRO A 76 9.05 -9.68 -20.47
C PRO A 76 9.86 -10.25 -21.65
N ASP A 77 9.66 -9.70 -22.84
CA ASP A 77 10.43 -10.08 -24.03
C ASP A 77 11.91 -9.66 -23.98
N THR A 78 12.23 -8.70 -23.10
CA THR A 78 13.57 -8.18 -22.80
C THR A 78 14.25 -8.87 -21.61
N PHE A 79 13.68 -9.95 -21.05
CA PHE A 79 14.36 -10.72 -20.00
C PHE A 79 15.71 -11.27 -20.50
N PRO A 80 16.83 -11.06 -19.77
CA PRO A 80 16.96 -10.72 -18.35
C PRO A 80 17.15 -9.24 -18.01
N ASP A 81 17.10 -8.32 -18.98
CA ASP A 81 17.29 -6.88 -18.71
C ASP A 81 16.11 -6.32 -17.90
N THR A 82 14.91 -6.81 -18.19
CA THR A 82 13.70 -6.53 -17.40
C THR A 82 13.36 -7.73 -16.53
N PHE A 83 13.14 -7.47 -15.24
CA PHE A 83 12.74 -8.48 -14.27
C PHE A 83 11.35 -9.05 -14.58
N PRO A 84 11.16 -10.38 -14.45
CA PRO A 84 9.84 -10.95 -14.40
C PRO A 84 9.04 -10.39 -13.24
N LYS A 85 7.73 -10.19 -13.45
CA LYS A 85 6.80 -9.83 -12.39
C LYS A 85 6.10 -11.06 -11.85
N ILE A 86 5.89 -11.12 -10.55
CA ILE A 86 5.22 -12.23 -9.87
C ILE A 86 3.85 -11.76 -9.40
N TYR A 87 2.82 -12.50 -9.75
CA TYR A 87 1.45 -12.28 -9.33
C TYR A 87 0.93 -13.49 -8.58
N LEU A 88 0.04 -13.27 -7.63
CA LEU A 88 -0.65 -14.32 -6.91
C LEU A 88 -1.93 -14.72 -7.65
N ALA A 89 -2.23 -16.03 -7.70
CA ALA A 89 -3.51 -16.49 -8.21
C ALA A 89 -4.67 -15.89 -7.41
N LYS A 90 -5.80 -15.67 -8.07
CA LYS A 90 -6.93 -14.92 -7.51
C LYS A 90 -7.44 -15.52 -6.21
N LYS A 91 -7.51 -16.85 -6.16
CA LYS A 91 -7.92 -17.60 -4.97
C LYS A 91 -7.00 -17.32 -3.78
N ASP A 92 -5.70 -17.51 -3.96
CA ASP A 92 -4.73 -17.29 -2.88
C ASP A 92 -4.71 -15.82 -2.43
N TYR A 93 -4.82 -14.89 -3.37
CA TYR A 93 -4.91 -13.45 -3.08
C TYR A 93 -6.11 -13.11 -2.19
N GLN A 94 -7.29 -13.62 -2.52
CA GLN A 94 -8.51 -13.34 -1.74
C GLN A 94 -8.44 -13.88 -0.31
N GLU A 95 -7.65 -14.92 -0.07
CA GLU A 95 -7.52 -15.55 1.24
C GLU A 95 -6.55 -14.81 2.17
N ILE A 96 -5.51 -14.18 1.63
CA ILE A 96 -4.42 -13.63 2.44
C ILE A 96 -4.33 -12.10 2.41
N TYR A 97 -4.91 -11.44 1.40
CA TYR A 97 -4.89 -9.99 1.32
C TYR A 97 -5.64 -9.37 2.51
N PRO A 98 -5.13 -8.29 3.14
CA PRO A 98 -3.97 -7.49 2.76
C PRO A 98 -2.63 -7.98 3.35
N ILE A 99 -1.55 -7.85 2.55
CA ILE A 99 -0.16 -8.12 2.94
C ILE A 99 0.72 -6.98 2.37
N PRO A 100 1.74 -6.48 3.10
CA PRO A 100 2.74 -5.55 2.55
C PRO A 100 3.34 -6.06 1.25
N HIS A 101 3.64 -5.18 0.31
CA HIS A 101 4.18 -5.53 -1.00
C HIS A 101 3.27 -6.42 -1.88
N LEU A 102 2.03 -6.71 -1.46
CA LEU A 102 1.00 -7.35 -2.29
C LEU A 102 -0.06 -6.31 -2.68
N ASP A 103 -0.07 -5.89 -3.94
CA ASP A 103 -0.99 -4.85 -4.40
C ASP A 103 -2.40 -5.39 -4.77
N LYS A 104 -3.33 -4.48 -5.05
CA LYS A 104 -4.71 -4.82 -5.45
C LYS A 104 -4.81 -5.55 -6.79
N ASN A 105 -3.77 -5.51 -7.60
CA ASN A 105 -3.65 -6.23 -8.87
C ASN A 105 -2.99 -7.60 -8.70
N ARG A 106 -2.81 -8.04 -7.44
CA ARG A 106 -2.20 -9.32 -7.06
C ARG A 106 -0.70 -9.38 -7.32
N PHE A 107 -0.06 -8.24 -7.63
CA PHE A 107 1.38 -8.17 -7.86
C PHE A 107 2.12 -8.22 -6.53
N VAL A 108 3.09 -9.13 -6.42
CA VAL A 108 4.03 -9.21 -5.30
C VAL A 108 5.28 -8.42 -5.67
N CYS A 109 5.52 -7.31 -4.99
CA CYS A 109 6.69 -6.48 -5.21
C CYS A 109 7.93 -7.16 -4.62
N THR A 110 8.74 -7.79 -5.47
CA THR A 110 9.97 -8.49 -5.09
C THR A 110 11.23 -7.62 -5.17
N ARG A 111 11.08 -6.28 -5.14
CA ARG A 111 12.22 -5.36 -5.14
C ARG A 111 12.95 -5.42 -3.80
N ASP A 112 13.78 -6.44 -3.67
CA ASP A 112 14.82 -6.53 -2.68
C ASP A 112 15.97 -5.58 -3.08
N PRO A 113 16.45 -4.68 -2.19
CA PRO A 113 17.63 -3.85 -2.42
C PRO A 113 18.88 -4.66 -2.83
N GLU A 114 18.98 -5.92 -2.43
CA GLU A 114 20.09 -6.82 -2.78
C GLU A 114 19.95 -7.44 -4.18
N VAL A 115 18.77 -7.38 -4.80
CA VAL A 115 18.52 -7.85 -6.16
C VAL A 115 18.57 -6.65 -7.12
N THR A 116 19.74 -6.03 -7.21
CA THR A 116 19.97 -4.91 -8.14
C THR A 116 20.34 -5.36 -9.56
N PHE A 117 20.77 -6.61 -9.75
CA PHE A 117 21.14 -7.16 -11.05
C PHE A 117 20.75 -8.64 -11.17
N LEU A 118 20.04 -9.02 -12.24
CA LEU A 118 19.87 -10.43 -12.60
C LEU A 118 21.19 -10.95 -13.18
N ASN A 119 21.60 -12.15 -12.74
CA ASN A 119 22.72 -12.84 -13.34
C ASN A 119 22.28 -13.39 -14.71
N ASP A 120 22.59 -12.65 -15.77
CA ASP A 120 22.33 -13.00 -17.18
C ASP A 120 22.91 -14.37 -17.60
N LYS A 121 23.97 -14.84 -16.92
CA LYS A 121 24.57 -16.17 -17.14
C LYS A 121 23.75 -17.29 -16.52
N LYS A 122 22.93 -16.98 -15.50
CA LYS A 122 22.12 -17.94 -14.72
C LYS A 122 20.67 -17.44 -14.57
N PRO A 123 19.95 -17.23 -15.69
CA PRO A 123 18.64 -16.58 -15.65
C PRO A 123 17.60 -17.38 -14.84
N GLY A 124 17.66 -18.72 -14.87
CA GLY A 124 16.76 -19.56 -14.09
C GLY A 124 16.94 -19.42 -12.57
N GLU A 125 18.18 -19.42 -12.09
CA GLU A 125 18.50 -19.17 -10.67
C GLU A 125 18.03 -17.78 -10.23
N ALA A 126 18.13 -16.81 -11.14
CA ALA A 126 17.72 -15.44 -10.88
C ALA A 126 16.19 -15.33 -10.70
N VAL A 127 15.39 -16.01 -11.56
CA VAL A 127 13.93 -16.10 -11.36
C VAL A 127 13.57 -16.87 -10.09
N GLU A 128 14.29 -17.94 -9.77
CA GLU A 128 14.09 -18.68 -8.51
C GLU A 128 14.34 -17.80 -7.28
N LYS A 129 15.32 -16.88 -7.32
CA LYS A 129 15.55 -15.92 -6.24
C LYS A 129 14.34 -14.99 -6.05
N LEU A 130 13.76 -14.47 -7.14
CA LEU A 130 12.55 -13.64 -7.06
C LEU A 130 11.36 -14.40 -6.48
N ILE A 131 11.18 -15.67 -6.87
CA ILE A 131 10.14 -16.55 -6.32
C ILE A 131 10.32 -16.72 -4.81
N LYS A 132 11.54 -16.96 -4.34
CA LYS A 132 11.82 -17.11 -2.90
C LYS A 132 11.51 -15.84 -2.12
N ILE A 133 11.91 -14.69 -2.64
CA ILE A 133 11.57 -13.38 -2.04
C ILE A 133 10.04 -13.21 -1.96
N ALA A 134 9.31 -13.57 -3.02
CA ALA A 134 7.85 -13.51 -3.00
C ALA A 134 7.25 -14.40 -1.90
N ILE A 135 7.76 -15.62 -1.72
CA ILE A 135 7.31 -16.53 -0.64
C ILE A 135 7.61 -15.92 0.72
N GLU A 136 8.83 -15.41 0.93
CA GLU A 136 9.23 -14.78 2.20
C GLU A 136 8.34 -13.59 2.56
N ILE A 137 8.03 -12.73 1.59
CA ILE A 137 7.09 -11.59 1.76
C ILE A 137 5.71 -12.09 2.19
N LEU A 138 5.15 -13.08 1.48
CA LEU A 138 3.81 -13.58 1.78
C LEU A 138 3.75 -14.29 3.14
N GLU A 139 4.76 -15.08 3.48
CA GLU A 139 4.80 -15.78 4.76
C GLU A 139 5.02 -14.84 5.95
N ALA A 140 5.89 -13.84 5.81
CA ALA A 140 6.04 -12.77 6.80
C ALA A 140 4.72 -12.00 6.98
N GLY A 141 4.00 -11.74 5.88
CA GLY A 141 2.66 -11.15 5.87
C GLY A 141 1.64 -11.98 6.65
N ILE A 142 1.55 -13.28 6.38
CA ILE A 142 0.64 -14.19 7.06
C ILE A 142 0.96 -14.27 8.56
N LYS A 143 2.25 -14.26 8.93
CA LYS A 143 2.70 -14.26 10.34
C LYS A 143 2.61 -12.90 11.01
N LYS A 144 2.35 -11.82 10.24
CA LYS A 144 2.37 -10.42 10.68
C LYS A 144 3.72 -9.94 11.22
N GLU A 145 4.81 -10.54 10.72
CA GLU A 145 6.19 -10.20 11.11
C GLU A 145 6.69 -8.93 10.40
N ASN A 146 6.06 -8.55 9.28
CA ASN A 146 6.37 -7.36 8.47
C ASN A 146 5.41 -6.17 8.73
N ARG A 147 4.98 -5.98 9.99
CA ARG A 147 4.07 -4.88 10.36
C ARG A 147 4.63 -3.50 10.00
N ASN A 148 5.94 -3.31 10.09
CA ASN A 148 6.58 -2.03 9.80
C ASN A 148 6.47 -1.67 8.32
N ASP A 149 6.72 -2.61 7.41
CA ASP A 149 6.59 -2.41 5.96
C ASP A 149 5.16 -1.96 5.60
N PHE A 150 4.15 -2.52 6.27
CA PHE A 150 2.76 -2.09 6.09
C PHE A 150 2.55 -0.61 6.45
N ILE A 151 3.12 -0.18 7.58
CA ILE A 151 3.00 1.20 8.05
C ILE A 151 3.73 2.14 7.08
N GLU A 152 4.92 1.75 6.62
CA GLU A 152 5.69 2.53 5.65
C GLU A 152 4.94 2.68 4.31
N GLU A 153 4.40 1.59 3.76
CA GLU A 153 3.58 1.65 2.54
C GLU A 153 2.34 2.51 2.73
N PHE A 154 1.64 2.35 3.85
CA PHE A 154 0.48 3.19 4.18
C PHE A 154 0.85 4.68 4.23
N LEU A 155 1.92 5.04 4.93
CA LEU A 155 2.37 6.43 5.04
C LEU A 155 2.77 7.00 3.68
N ALA A 156 3.44 6.21 2.83
CA ALA A 156 3.79 6.63 1.48
C ALA A 156 2.53 6.98 0.66
N TYR A 157 1.53 6.09 0.64
CA TYR A 157 0.26 6.35 -0.06
C TYR A 157 -0.54 7.49 0.56
N TRP A 158 -0.55 7.58 1.89
CA TRP A 158 -1.28 8.63 2.61
C TRP A 158 -0.69 9.99 2.30
N ASN A 159 0.64 10.15 2.39
CA ASN A 159 1.31 11.42 2.12
C ASN A 159 1.16 11.87 0.66
N GLU A 160 1.07 10.94 -0.28
CA GLU A 160 0.87 11.25 -1.71
C GLU A 160 -0.58 11.69 -2.02
N LYS A 161 -1.57 11.06 -1.37
CA LYS A 161 -2.99 11.16 -1.79
C LYS A 161 -3.91 11.87 -0.79
N ALA A 162 -3.49 12.07 0.45
CA ALA A 162 -4.35 12.62 1.49
C ALA A 162 -4.72 14.08 1.19
N THR A 163 -6.01 14.30 0.97
CA THR A 163 -6.60 15.63 0.84
C THR A 163 -7.94 15.66 1.56
N PRO A 164 -8.35 16.81 2.13
CA PRO A 164 -7.62 18.08 2.20
C PRO A 164 -6.54 18.11 3.30
N LEU A 165 -5.51 18.94 3.12
CA LEU A 165 -4.46 19.18 4.11
C LEU A 165 -4.88 20.24 5.14
N PHE A 166 -4.53 20.01 6.40
CA PHE A 166 -4.78 20.93 7.51
C PHE A 166 -3.45 21.32 8.17
N LEU A 167 -3.33 22.58 8.59
CA LEU A 167 -2.29 22.97 9.53
C LEU A 167 -2.73 22.56 10.93
N SER A 168 -1.81 22.02 11.72
CA SER A 168 -2.07 21.69 13.12
C SER A 168 -1.43 22.73 14.04
N LEU A 169 -2.24 23.30 14.95
CA LEU A 169 -1.75 24.07 16.10
C LEU A 169 -2.04 23.36 17.43
N PHE A 170 -2.33 22.06 17.38
CA PHE A 170 -2.42 21.22 18.57
C PHE A 170 -1.32 20.16 18.54
N VAL A 171 -0.91 19.69 19.72
CA VAL A 171 0.03 18.59 19.88
C VAL A 171 -0.78 17.33 20.23
N PRO A 172 -0.69 16.24 19.46
CA PRO A 172 -1.34 14.97 19.80
C PRO A 172 -0.97 14.49 21.20
N GLY A 173 -1.98 14.14 21.99
CA GLY A 173 -1.86 13.73 23.39
C GLY A 173 -2.37 12.31 23.64
N ASP A 174 -2.63 11.96 24.90
CA ASP A 174 -3.24 10.68 25.32
C ASP A 174 -4.73 10.81 25.68
N ASN A 175 -5.26 12.03 25.66
CA ASN A 175 -6.62 12.30 26.10
C ASN A 175 -7.52 12.64 24.91
N VAL A 176 -8.80 12.29 25.04
CA VAL A 176 -9.84 12.76 24.11
C VAL A 176 -9.94 14.28 24.22
N MET A 177 -10.01 14.97 23.08
CA MET A 177 -10.10 16.44 23.06
C MET A 177 -11.14 16.91 22.04
N HIS A 178 -11.76 18.04 22.33
CA HIS A 178 -12.60 18.75 21.37
C HIS A 178 -11.77 19.85 20.71
N LEU A 179 -11.54 19.69 19.41
CA LEU A 179 -10.81 20.64 18.58
C LEU A 179 -11.79 21.42 17.69
N GLN A 180 -11.25 22.42 17.00
CA GLN A 180 -11.99 23.24 16.06
C GLN A 180 -11.18 23.40 14.76
N ILE A 181 -11.88 23.36 13.63
CA ILE A 181 -11.31 23.76 12.34
C ILE A 181 -11.69 25.22 12.07
N PHE A 182 -10.66 26.02 11.83
CA PHE A 182 -10.73 27.41 11.43
C PHE A 182 -10.41 27.53 9.95
N ARG A 183 -11.25 28.24 9.23
CA ARG A 183 -11.03 28.54 7.81
C ARG A 183 -10.30 29.87 7.68
N LEU A 184 -9.25 29.88 6.87
CA LEU A 184 -8.44 31.07 6.62
C LEU A 184 -8.96 31.85 5.41
N SER A 185 -8.89 33.18 5.49
CA SER A 185 -9.16 34.10 4.39
C SER A 185 -8.23 33.86 3.19
N THR A 186 -6.97 33.47 3.45
CA THR A 186 -5.97 33.13 2.43
C THR A 186 -5.19 31.85 2.79
N LYS A 187 -4.44 31.29 1.83
CA LYS A 187 -3.62 30.09 2.06
C LYS A 187 -2.37 30.43 2.87
N VAL A 188 -2.03 29.57 3.83
CA VAL A 188 -0.77 29.56 4.59
C VAL A 188 -0.15 28.18 4.45
N PHE A 189 1.11 28.10 4.04
CA PHE A 189 1.83 26.84 3.77
C PHE A 189 0.99 25.83 2.94
N GLY A 190 0.27 26.33 1.92
CA GLY A 190 -0.55 25.51 1.03
C GLY A 190 -1.95 25.17 1.53
N SER A 191 -2.30 25.42 2.79
CA SER A 191 -3.62 25.12 3.37
C SER A 191 -4.45 26.38 3.67
N LYS A 192 -5.78 26.25 3.62
CA LYS A 192 -6.74 27.27 4.09
C LYS A 192 -7.42 26.86 5.40
N ARG A 193 -6.93 25.82 6.07
CA ARG A 193 -7.60 25.25 7.25
C ARG A 193 -6.59 24.99 8.35
N ILE A 194 -6.93 25.42 9.56
CA ILE A 194 -6.16 25.15 10.78
C ILE A 194 -7.02 24.33 11.72
N VAL A 195 -6.46 23.27 12.29
CA VAL A 195 -7.03 22.55 13.43
C VAL A 195 -6.34 23.06 14.70
N ALA A 196 -7.13 23.48 15.70
CA ALA A 196 -6.61 23.95 16.98
C ALA A 196 -7.59 23.66 18.13
N ASP A 197 -7.10 23.75 19.35
CA ASP A 197 -7.88 23.65 20.59
C ASP A 197 -8.53 24.99 21.02
N SER A 198 -7.98 26.12 20.55
CA SER A 198 -8.41 27.46 20.92
C SER A 198 -8.32 28.45 19.77
N GLU A 199 -9.38 29.25 19.61
CA GLU A 199 -9.42 30.37 18.67
C GLU A 199 -8.38 31.45 19.00
N GLU A 200 -8.10 31.67 20.29
CA GLU A 200 -7.10 32.65 20.74
C GLU A 200 -5.70 32.25 20.26
N ASN A 201 -5.38 30.95 20.32
CA ASN A 201 -4.10 30.43 19.84
C ASN A 201 -3.95 30.61 18.32
N VAL A 202 -5.03 30.38 17.57
CA VAL A 202 -5.06 30.58 16.11
C VAL A 202 -4.83 32.05 15.76
N LYS A 203 -5.56 32.96 16.42
CA LYS A 203 -5.41 34.42 16.19
C LYS A 203 -3.98 34.90 16.50
N LYS A 204 -3.41 34.44 17.61
CA LYS A 204 -2.01 34.76 17.98
C LYS A 204 -1.01 34.23 16.94
N TRP A 205 -1.18 32.99 16.49
CA TRP A 205 -0.30 32.36 15.51
C TRP A 205 -0.41 33.01 14.13
N LEU A 206 -1.60 33.46 13.73
CA LEU A 206 -1.84 34.11 12.44
C LEU A 206 -1.43 35.59 12.40
N ALA A 207 -1.34 36.27 13.54
CA ALA A 207 -1.06 37.70 13.61
C ALA A 207 0.20 38.15 12.83
N PRO A 208 1.35 37.45 12.88
CA PRO A 208 2.54 37.81 12.10
C PRO A 208 2.35 37.72 10.58
N PHE A 209 1.36 36.95 10.12
CA PHE A 209 1.06 36.78 8.70
C PHE A 209 0.01 37.78 8.19
N HIS A 210 -0.62 38.57 9.07
CA HIS A 210 -1.73 39.46 8.76
C HIS A 210 -2.90 38.73 8.06
N ILE A 211 -3.26 37.55 8.59
CA ILE A 211 -4.30 36.69 8.04
C ILE A 211 -5.42 36.52 9.05
N ASP A 212 -6.65 36.77 8.62
CA ASP A 212 -7.83 36.56 9.44
C ASP A 212 -8.48 35.21 9.14
N THR A 213 -9.20 34.69 10.14
CA THR A 213 -10.14 33.58 9.98
C THR A 213 -11.43 34.09 9.35
N ILE A 214 -12.07 33.28 8.51
CA ILE A 214 -13.39 33.55 7.98
C ILE A 214 -14.41 33.26 9.09
N ASP A 215 -15.32 34.21 9.34
CA ASP A 215 -16.33 34.17 10.39
C ASP A 215 -17.49 33.19 10.06
N GLU A 216 -17.14 31.95 9.72
CA GLU A 216 -18.03 30.80 9.64
C GLU A 216 -18.03 30.11 11.01
N LYS A 217 -19.17 29.53 11.45
CA LYS A 217 -19.19 28.73 12.69
C LYS A 217 -18.07 27.69 12.65
N ASN A 218 -17.12 27.79 13.58
CA ASN A 218 -16.00 26.86 13.67
C ASN A 218 -16.52 25.42 13.69
N ILE A 219 -15.91 24.57 12.87
CA ILE A 219 -16.33 23.18 12.75
C ILE A 219 -15.76 22.43 13.94
N LYS A 220 -16.64 21.84 14.75
CA LYS A 220 -16.24 21.03 15.91
C LYS A 220 -15.66 19.69 15.45
N VAL A 221 -14.54 19.32 16.05
CA VAL A 221 -13.79 18.10 15.76
C VAL A 221 -13.59 17.32 17.04
N LEU A 222 -13.72 16.00 16.98
CA LEU A 222 -13.33 15.13 18.08
C LEU A 222 -11.94 14.54 17.81
N TYR A 223 -11.02 14.72 18.73
CA TYR A 223 -9.70 14.09 18.71
C TYR A 223 -9.67 12.83 19.57
N LEU A 224 -9.18 11.73 19.00
CA LEU A 224 -9.15 10.41 19.62
C LEU A 224 -7.75 9.77 19.46
N PRO A 225 -6.95 9.73 20.52
CA PRO A 225 -5.66 9.04 20.48
C PRO A 225 -5.85 7.52 20.48
N LEU A 226 -5.57 6.87 19.35
CA LEU A 226 -5.65 5.42 19.23
C LEU A 226 -4.35 4.80 19.77
N SER A 227 -4.48 3.81 20.66
CA SER A 227 -3.32 3.10 21.23
C SER A 227 -2.63 2.22 20.18
N GLU A 228 -3.42 1.54 19.36
CA GLU A 228 -2.95 0.80 18.21
C GLU A 228 -3.88 1.04 17.03
N PHE A 229 -3.30 1.37 15.88
CA PHE A 229 -4.01 1.48 14.63
C PHE A 229 -3.29 0.64 13.59
N LEU A 230 -4.05 -0.22 12.92
CA LEU A 230 -3.59 -0.95 11.76
C LEU A 230 -4.41 -0.45 10.57
N PRO A 231 -3.82 0.23 9.58
CA PRO A 231 -4.61 0.81 8.50
C PRO A 231 -5.46 -0.20 7.73
N GLN A 232 -5.07 -1.48 7.70
CA GLN A 232 -5.86 -2.59 7.15
C GLN A 232 -7.24 -2.77 7.82
N SER A 233 -7.42 -2.24 9.02
CA SER A 233 -8.69 -2.30 9.74
C SER A 233 -9.73 -1.34 9.19
N LEU A 234 -9.35 -0.31 8.40
CA LEU A 234 -10.29 0.63 7.77
C LEU A 234 -10.63 0.18 6.34
N GLN A 235 -11.53 -0.80 6.19
CA GLN A 235 -12.03 -1.19 4.86
C GLN A 235 -13.41 -0.62 4.56
N LYS A 236 -14.21 -0.38 5.60
CA LYS A 236 -15.58 0.12 5.53
C LYS A 236 -15.77 1.25 6.56
N ASP A 237 -16.74 2.12 6.31
CA ASP A 237 -17.07 3.24 7.20
C ASP A 237 -17.38 2.78 8.64
N GLU A 238 -18.00 1.60 8.78
CA GLU A 238 -18.30 0.97 10.07
C GLU A 238 -17.07 0.61 10.89
N ASP A 239 -15.93 0.40 10.24
CA ASP A 239 -14.76 -0.14 10.90
C ASP A 239 -14.12 0.86 11.85
N LEU A 240 -14.26 2.17 11.56
CA LEU A 240 -13.85 3.21 12.51
C LEU A 240 -14.60 3.04 13.85
N VAL A 241 -15.92 2.82 13.80
CA VAL A 241 -16.74 2.58 14.99
C VAL A 241 -16.30 1.30 15.71
N LYS A 242 -15.94 0.24 14.97
CA LYS A 242 -15.41 -1.00 15.57
C LYS A 242 -14.07 -0.78 16.25
N ILE A 243 -13.14 -0.06 15.63
CA ILE A 243 -11.82 0.26 16.19
C ILE A 243 -12.00 1.00 17.52
N ILE A 244 -12.88 1.99 17.56
CA ILE A 244 -13.20 2.72 18.78
C ILE A 244 -13.79 1.78 19.83
N LYS A 245 -14.83 1.00 19.49
CA LYS A 245 -15.48 0.10 20.46
C LYS A 245 -14.51 -0.94 21.02
N ASN A 246 -13.59 -1.42 20.19
CA ASN A 246 -12.58 -2.40 20.57
C ASN A 246 -11.44 -1.81 21.41
N SER A 247 -11.35 -0.48 21.57
CA SER A 247 -10.34 0.13 22.45
C SER A 247 -10.53 -0.20 23.93
N ASN A 248 -11.69 -0.78 24.33
CA ASN A 248 -12.10 -1.01 25.73
C ASN A 248 -11.98 0.24 26.62
N ASN A 249 -11.92 1.43 26.01
CA ASN A 249 -11.84 2.69 26.71
C ASN A 249 -13.27 3.28 26.84
N ASN A 250 -13.88 3.08 27.99
CA ASN A 250 -15.25 3.54 28.27
C ASN A 250 -15.39 5.07 28.11
N GLU A 251 -14.34 5.84 28.36
CA GLU A 251 -14.33 7.28 28.13
C GLU A 251 -14.46 7.60 26.64
N TYR A 252 -13.71 6.88 25.78
CA TYR A 252 -13.76 7.09 24.33
C TYR A 252 -15.13 6.78 23.76
N ILE A 253 -15.72 5.65 24.19
CA ILE A 253 -17.06 5.24 23.73
C ILE A 253 -18.08 6.30 24.12
N LYS A 254 -18.05 6.76 25.38
CA LYS A 254 -18.97 7.79 25.88
C LYS A 254 -18.83 9.12 25.13
N GLU A 255 -17.59 9.58 24.91
CA GLU A 255 -17.34 10.85 24.21
C GLU A 255 -17.75 10.77 22.74
N ILE A 256 -17.55 9.62 22.08
CA ILE A 256 -18.02 9.42 20.71
C ILE A 256 -19.53 9.36 20.63
N GLU A 257 -20.20 8.60 21.50
CA GLU A 257 -21.66 8.54 21.52
C GLU A 257 -22.24 9.93 21.76
N SER A 258 -21.67 10.69 22.70
CA SER A 258 -22.02 12.09 22.94
C SER A 258 -21.80 12.97 21.70
N TYR A 259 -20.69 12.80 20.99
CA TYR A 259 -20.34 13.60 19.81
C TYR A 259 -21.22 13.26 18.58
N LEU A 260 -21.48 11.97 18.33
CA LEU A 260 -22.25 11.47 17.19
C LEU A 260 -23.78 11.62 17.37
N ASN A 261 -24.28 11.81 18.59
CA ASN A 261 -25.70 12.06 18.86
C ASN A 261 -26.10 13.54 18.67
N GLN A 262 -25.20 14.40 18.19
CA GLN A 262 -25.45 15.83 18.01
C GLN A 262 -25.98 16.11 16.61
N ASP A 263 -27.13 16.78 16.49
CA ASP A 263 -27.72 17.10 15.17
C ASP A 263 -26.77 17.95 14.31
N ARG A 264 -26.17 17.32 13.29
CA ARG A 264 -25.14 17.86 12.40
C ARG A 264 -25.18 17.20 11.03
N GLU A 265 -24.83 17.99 10.02
CA GLU A 265 -24.70 17.51 8.64
C GLU A 265 -23.52 16.54 8.46
N TYR A 266 -22.44 16.73 9.21
CA TYR A 266 -21.26 15.88 9.15
C TYR A 266 -20.48 15.87 10.47
N TYR A 267 -19.64 14.86 10.64
CA TYR A 267 -18.78 14.64 11.80
C TYR A 267 -17.32 14.58 11.35
N ILE A 268 -16.42 15.22 12.10
CA ILE A 268 -14.99 15.16 11.83
C ILE A 268 -14.29 14.58 13.05
N ILE A 269 -13.59 13.49 12.81
CA ILE A 269 -12.77 12.80 13.81
C ILE A 269 -11.32 12.90 13.35
N ILE A 270 -10.44 13.27 14.26
CA ILE A 270 -8.98 13.21 14.08
C ILE A 270 -8.44 12.18 15.04
N SER A 271 -7.56 11.30 14.57
CA SER A 271 -6.89 10.32 15.39
C SER A 271 -5.38 10.43 15.24
N SER A 272 -4.67 10.10 16.31
CA SER A 272 -3.23 9.83 16.27
C SER A 272 -2.98 8.41 16.75
N PHE A 273 -1.87 7.80 16.33
CA PHE A 273 -1.48 6.47 16.75
C PHE A 273 0.03 6.36 16.74
N LEU A 274 0.58 5.46 17.56
CA LEU A 274 2.02 5.29 17.66
C LEU A 274 2.58 4.58 16.42
N ILE A 275 3.64 5.16 15.86
CA ILE A 275 4.49 4.55 14.83
C ILE A 275 5.91 4.54 15.38
N ASN A 276 6.51 3.36 15.56
CA ASN A 276 7.87 3.19 16.07
C ASN A 276 8.17 3.91 17.41
N GLY A 277 7.13 4.10 18.24
CA GLY A 277 7.26 4.79 19.54
C GLY A 277 7.05 6.31 19.49
N GLU A 278 6.81 6.89 18.32
CA GLU A 278 6.47 8.30 18.13
C GLU A 278 4.97 8.46 17.79
N LYS A 279 4.38 9.60 18.16
CA LYS A 279 2.96 9.94 17.93
C LYS A 279 2.76 10.94 16.80
#